data_AF-A0A938PTM2-F1
#
_entry.id   AF-A0A938PTM2-F1
#
_cell.length_a   1.000
_cell.length_b   1.000
_cell.length_c   1.000
_cell.angle_alpha   90.00
_cell.angle_beta   90.00
_cell.angle_gamma   90.00
#
_symmetry.space_group_name_H-M   'P 1'
#
loop_
_entity.id
_entity.type
_entity.pdbx_description
1 polymer ?
#
loop_
_entity_poly.entity_id
_entity_poly.type
_entity_poly.pdbx_seq_one_letter_code
_entity_poly.pdbx_strand_id
1 'polypeptide(L)'
;MSTQAEAQTPVFDIVKYVFSALLGIAAVFAFYYFSELPLLYRVIGLLVAAIVVFGLMLTTQLGRDTWAFFLESKQEVRKVVWPTRDETTRTTMLVFAMVFTVGLILWLLDMVLFKGVQLLTGQGG
;
A
#
# COMPACT_ATOMS: atom_id res chain seq x y z
N MET A 1 17.70 -30.73 -4.31
CA MET A 1 17.02 -30.83 -3.00
C MET A 1 17.95 -30.29 -1.92
N SER A 2 18.06 -28.98 -1.79
CA SER A 2 18.69 -28.34 -0.63
C SER A 2 17.55 -27.99 0.32
N THR A 3 17.41 -28.85 1.32
CA THR A 3 16.55 -28.67 2.48
C THR A 3 16.66 -27.25 3.01
N GLN A 4 15.50 -26.60 3.14
CA GLN A 4 15.34 -25.36 3.87
C GLN A 4 16.06 -25.52 5.22
N ALA A 5 17.12 -24.75 5.44
CA ALA A 5 17.58 -24.51 6.78
C ALA A 5 16.48 -23.65 7.42
N GLU A 6 15.59 -24.32 8.16
CA GLU A 6 14.64 -23.70 9.07
C GLU A 6 15.39 -22.59 9.81
N ALA A 7 15.04 -21.34 9.53
CA ALA A 7 15.56 -20.20 10.25
C ALA A 7 15.09 -20.38 11.70
N GLN A 8 15.95 -20.96 12.54
CA GLN A 8 15.69 -21.10 13.96
C GLN A 8 15.53 -19.69 14.51
N THR A 9 14.30 -19.26 14.72
CA THR A 9 14.01 -18.04 15.47
C THR A 9 14.64 -18.26 16.85
N PRO A 10 15.63 -17.46 17.25
CA PRO A 10 16.29 -17.66 18.52
C PRO A 10 15.23 -17.55 19.61
N VAL A 11 15.27 -18.44 20.59
CA VAL A 11 14.32 -18.49 21.71
C VAL A 11 14.15 -17.11 22.37
N PHE A 12 15.22 -16.32 22.36
CA PHE A 12 15.23 -14.93 22.86
C PHE A 12 14.26 -13.99 22.14
N ASP A 13 14.04 -14.16 20.84
CA ASP A 13 13.10 -13.32 20.08
C ASP A 13 11.65 -13.72 20.35
N ILE A 14 11.39 -15.01 20.55
CA ILE A 14 10.08 -15.50 21.01
C ILE A 14 9.76 -14.89 22.39
N VAL A 15 10.71 -14.88 23.31
CA VAL A 15 10.54 -14.25 24.63
C VAL A 15 10.20 -12.76 24.50
N LYS A 16 10.89 -12.02 23.62
CA LYS A 16 10.59 -10.60 23.38
C LYS A 16 9.19 -10.37 22.81
N TYR A 17 8.75 -11.21 21.87
CA TYR A 17 7.41 -11.10 21.30
C TYR A 17 6.32 -11.37 22.33
N VAL A 18 6.49 -12.42 23.14
CA VAL A 18 5.54 -12.75 24.21
C VAL A 18 5.52 -11.64 25.26
N PHE A 19 6.70 -11.14 25.66
CA PHE A 19 6.82 -10.07 26.63
C PHE A 19 6.20 -8.75 26.13
N SER A 20 6.44 -8.35 24.89
CA SER A 20 5.86 -7.13 24.31
C SER A 20 4.34 -7.24 24.14
N ALA A 21 3.83 -8.41 23.77
CA ALA A 21 2.39 -8.68 23.71
C ALA A 21 1.74 -8.58 25.10
N LEU A 22 2.34 -9.20 26.12
CA LEU A 22 1.87 -9.11 27.50
C LEU A 22 1.90 -7.67 28.02
N LEU A 23 2.97 -6.92 27.73
CA LEU A 23 3.09 -5.52 28.13
C LEU A 23 2.04 -4.63 27.45
N GLY A 24 1.73 -4.88 26.17
CA GLY A 24 0.65 -4.19 25.45
C GLY A 24 -0.73 -4.48 26.05
N ILE A 25 -1.04 -5.75 26.33
CA ILE A 25 -2.30 -6.14 26.98
C ILE A 25 -2.39 -5.50 28.37
N ALA A 26 -1.31 -5.54 29.16
CA ALA A 26 -1.26 -4.91 30.48
C ALA A 26 -1.46 -3.39 30.40
N ALA A 27 -0.92 -2.72 29.39
CA ALA A 27 -1.11 -1.28 29.18
C ALA A 27 -2.57 -0.94 28.87
N VAL A 28 -3.24 -1.72 28.03
CA VAL A 28 -4.68 -1.56 27.74
C VAL A 28 -5.52 -1.84 28.98
N PHE A 29 -5.20 -2.89 29.72
CA PHE A 29 -5.89 -3.22 30.98
C PHE A 29 -5.73 -2.10 32.02
N ALA A 30 -4.50 -1.59 32.20
CA ALA A 30 -4.22 -0.45 33.07
C ALA A 30 -5.01 0.80 32.63
N PHE A 31 -5.12 1.05 31.32
CA PHE A 31 -5.94 2.14 30.82
C PHE A 31 -7.39 2.02 31.29
N TYR A 32 -8.02 0.84 31.25
CA TYR A 32 -9.40 0.64 31.73
C TYR A 32 -9.53 0.64 33.26
N TYR A 33 -8.58 0.03 33.97
CA TYR A 33 -8.62 -0.07 35.43
C TYR A 33 -8.52 1.32 36.09
N PHE A 34 -7.63 2.18 35.62
CA PHE A 34 -7.46 3.55 36.13
C PHE A 34 -8.49 4.53 35.58
N SER A 35 -9.75 4.10 35.42
CA SER A 35 -10.82 4.94 34.86
C SER A 35 -11.14 6.20 35.66
N GLU A 36 -10.79 6.21 36.95
CA GLU A 36 -11.01 7.30 37.89
C GLU A 36 -9.98 8.45 37.77
N LEU A 37 -8.87 8.24 37.04
CA LEU A 37 -7.87 9.28 36.80
C LEU A 37 -8.28 10.24 35.66
N PRO A 38 -7.78 11.48 35.64
CA PRO A 38 -8.00 12.39 34.52
C PRO A 38 -7.52 11.77 33.21
N LEU A 39 -8.30 11.98 32.13
CA LEU A 39 -8.05 11.38 30.81
C LEU A 39 -6.62 11.61 30.31
N LEU A 40 -6.05 12.79 30.58
CA LEU A 40 -4.70 13.17 30.17
C LEU A 40 -3.64 12.16 30.66
N TYR A 41 -3.68 11.77 31.94
CA TYR A 41 -2.68 10.86 32.51
C TYR A 41 -2.78 9.45 31.94
N ARG A 42 -4.00 8.97 31.69
CA ARG A 42 -4.24 7.64 31.09
C ARG A 42 -3.72 7.56 29.66
N VAL A 43 -3.97 8.59 28.86
CA VAL A 43 -3.51 8.64 27.46
C VAL A 43 -1.99 8.75 27.38
N ILE A 44 -1.37 9.58 28.23
CA ILE A 44 0.10 9.68 28.27
C ILE A 44 0.71 8.33 28.68
N GLY A 45 0.17 7.66 29.71
CA GLY A 45 0.62 6.34 30.12
C GLY A 45 0.52 5.30 29.00
N LEU A 46 -0.60 5.29 28.27
CA LEU A 46 -0.79 4.41 27.11
C LEU A 46 0.19 4.71 25.98
N LEU A 47 0.43 5.99 25.67
CA LEU A 47 1.39 6.40 24.64
C LEU A 47 2.82 5.97 24.99
N VAL A 48 3.24 6.16 26.24
CA VAL A 48 4.56 5.70 26.70
C VAL A 48 4.68 4.19 26.59
N ALA A 49 3.67 3.44 27.03
CA ALA A 49 3.65 1.99 26.91
C ALA A 49 3.70 1.54 25.43
N ALA A 50 2.96 2.21 24.55
CA ALA A 50 2.99 1.94 23.11
C ALA A 50 4.37 2.18 22.49
N ILE A 51 5.06 3.25 22.88
CA ILE A 51 6.44 3.52 22.45
C ILE A 51 7.38 2.42 22.93
N VAL A 52 7.25 1.95 24.17
CA VAL A 52 8.07 0.86 24.71
C VAL A 52 7.82 -0.46 23.96
N VAL A 53 6.55 -0.83 23.75
CA VAL A 53 6.20 -2.03 22.97
C VAL A 53 6.75 -1.95 21.56
N PHE A 54 6.58 -0.81 20.89
CA PHE A 54 7.07 -0.59 19.54
C PHE A 54 8.61 -0.64 19.48
N GLY A 55 9.28 0.01 20.43
CA GLY A 55 10.74 -0.02 20.55
C GLY A 55 11.27 -1.44 20.74
N LEU A 56 10.64 -2.24 21.62
CA LEU A 56 10.98 -3.66 21.80
C LEU A 56 10.79 -4.45 20.50
N MET A 57 9.69 -4.22 19.78
CA MET A 57 9.38 -4.89 18.52
C MET A 57 10.40 -4.59 17.42
N LEU A 58 10.91 -3.36 17.35
CA LEU A 58 11.98 -2.98 16.41
C LEU A 58 13.32 -3.68 16.70
N THR A 59 13.58 -4.05 17.95
CA THR A 59 14.85 -4.75 18.31
C THR A 59 14.87 -6.23 17.94
N THR A 60 13.73 -6.82 17.60
CA THR A 60 13.57 -8.24 17.24
C THR A 60 13.97 -8.51 15.79
N GLN A 61 14.25 -9.77 15.44
CA GLN A 61 14.61 -10.18 14.07
C GLN A 61 13.68 -9.60 12.99
N LEU A 62 12.36 -9.71 13.16
CA LEU A 62 11.39 -9.19 12.18
C LEU A 62 11.50 -7.66 12.01
N GLY A 63 11.81 -6.93 13.08
CA GLY A 63 12.03 -5.47 13.03
C GLY A 63 13.30 -5.11 12.25
N ARG A 64 14.39 -5.85 12.46
CA ARG A 64 15.67 -5.65 11.74
C ARG A 64 15.56 -6.01 10.27
N ASP A 65 14.88 -7.11 9.95
CA ASP A 65 14.67 -7.56 8.58
C ASP A 65 13.79 -6.56 7.81
N THR A 66 12.73 -6.06 8.45
CA THR A 66 11.90 -5.00 7.88
C THR A 66 12.70 -3.71 7.64
N TRP A 67 13.57 -3.34 8.58
CA TRP A 67 14.46 -2.19 8.41
C TRP A 67 15.45 -2.37 7.26
N ALA A 68 16.09 -3.54 7.17
CA ALA A 68 16.96 -3.90 6.05
C ALA A 68 16.20 -3.85 4.72
N PHE A 69 14.98 -4.39 4.66
CA PHE A 69 14.11 -4.34 3.48
C PHE A 69 13.78 -2.89 3.05
N PHE A 70 13.53 -1.97 3.99
CA PHE A 70 13.32 -0.56 3.66
C PHE A 70 14.58 0.07 3.04
N LEU A 71 15.77 -0.25 3.57
CA LEU A 71 17.03 0.23 3.04
C LEU A 71 17.29 -0.33 1.63
N GLU A 72 17.07 -1.62 1.42
CA GLU A 72 17.21 -2.30 0.13
C GLU A 72 16.20 -1.76 -0.89
N SER A 73 14.94 -1.56 -0.49
CA SER A 73 13.89 -0.98 -1.34
C SER A 73 14.27 0.42 -1.82
N LYS A 74 14.88 1.25 -0.95
CA LYS A 74 15.37 2.57 -1.33
C LYS A 74 16.51 2.49 -2.35
N GLN A 75 17.37 1.49 -2.24
CA GLN A 75 18.42 1.25 -3.22
C GLN A 75 17.85 0.78 -4.56
N GLU A 76 16.81 -0.05 -4.54
CA GLU A 76 16.14 -0.55 -5.75
C GLU A 76 15.38 0.56 -6.49
N VAL A 77 14.68 1.43 -5.76
CA VAL A 77 14.01 2.61 -6.35
C VAL A 77 15.02 3.52 -7.06
N ARG A 78 16.28 3.57 -6.61
CA ARG A 78 17.34 4.32 -7.30
C ARG A 78 17.81 3.66 -8.59
N LYS A 79 17.61 2.35 -8.74
CA LYS A 79 17.90 1.62 -9.99
C LYS A 79 16.78 1.78 -11.02
N VAL A 80 15.61 2.25 -10.60
CA VAL A 80 14.51 2.57 -11.53
C VAL A 80 14.94 3.75 -12.39
N VAL A 81 15.27 3.45 -13.64
CA VAL A 81 15.47 4.47 -14.67
C VAL A 81 14.08 4.99 -15.03
N TRP A 82 13.74 6.15 -14.49
CA TRP A 82 12.51 6.83 -14.86
C TRP A 82 12.60 7.29 -16.31
N PRO A 83 11.52 7.07 -17.10
CA PRO A 83 11.52 7.44 -18.51
C PRO A 83 11.73 8.94 -18.66
N THR A 84 12.43 9.32 -19.72
CA THR A 84 12.62 10.74 -20.04
C THR A 84 11.29 11.40 -20.40
N ARG A 85 11.19 12.73 -20.27
CA ARG A 85 9.97 13.48 -20.63
C ARG A 85 9.60 13.27 -22.10
N ASP A 86 10.60 13.08 -22.95
CA ASP A 86 10.42 12.87 -24.39
C ASP A 86 9.84 11.50 -24.70
N GLU A 87 10.32 10.43 -24.05
CA GLU A 87 9.76 9.08 -24.16
C GLU A 87 8.32 9.01 -23.68
N THR A 88 8.04 9.67 -22.55
CA THR A 88 6.70 9.73 -21.96
C THR A 88 5.73 10.45 -22.91
N THR A 89 6.13 11.63 -23.41
CA THR A 89 5.29 12.43 -24.32
C THR A 89 5.04 11.71 -25.65
N ARG A 90 6.06 11.04 -26.20
CA ARG A 90 5.91 10.26 -27.44
C ARG A 90 4.91 9.11 -27.28
N THR A 91 5.00 8.40 -26.15
CA THR A 91 4.09 7.29 -25.84
C THR A 91 2.66 7.79 -25.65
N THR A 92 2.48 8.88 -24.88
CA THR A 92 1.17 9.52 -24.71
C THR A 92 0.59 9.99 -26.04
N MET A 93 1.37 10.66 -26.89
CA MET A 93 0.90 11.13 -28.20
C MET A 93 0.49 9.99 -29.13
N LEU A 94 1.21 8.86 -29.10
CA LEU A 94 0.85 7.65 -29.85
C LEU A 94 -0.50 7.10 -29.35
N VAL A 95 -0.68 6.98 -28.04
CA VAL A 95 -1.96 6.53 -27.45
C VAL A 95 -3.09 7.49 -27.83
N PHE A 96 -2.88 8.80 -27.77
CA PHE A 96 -3.85 9.81 -28.20
C PHE A 96 -4.22 9.65 -29.68
N ALA A 97 -3.24 9.45 -30.56
CA ALA A 97 -3.49 9.25 -31.99
C ALA A 97 -4.31 7.97 -32.25
N MET A 98 -4.00 6.89 -31.54
CA MET A 98 -4.75 5.62 -31.62
C MET A 98 -6.21 5.83 -31.16
N VAL A 99 -6.42 6.42 -29.99
CA VAL A 99 -7.77 6.65 -29.43
C VAL A 99 -8.57 7.60 -30.31
N PHE A 100 -7.96 8.67 -30.82
CA PHE A 100 -8.59 9.61 -31.75
C PHE A 100 -9.03 8.93 -33.04
N THR A 101 -8.17 8.07 -33.62
CA THR A 101 -8.48 7.33 -34.85
C THR A 101 -9.67 6.39 -34.65
N VAL A 102 -9.66 5.61 -33.58
CA VAL A 102 -10.76 4.69 -33.25
C VAL A 102 -12.05 5.48 -32.97
N GLY A 103 -11.96 6.56 -32.19
CA GLY A 103 -13.10 7.41 -31.89
C GLY A 103 -13.72 8.04 -33.14
N LEU A 104 -12.90 8.49 -34.10
CA LEU A 104 -13.37 9.01 -35.39
C LEU A 104 -14.11 7.96 -36.20
N ILE A 105 -13.56 6.73 -36.28
CA ILE A 105 -14.19 5.62 -37.02
C ILE A 105 -15.54 5.26 -36.42
N LEU A 106 -15.61 5.13 -35.09
CA LEU A 106 -16.86 4.84 -34.38
C LEU A 106 -17.87 5.96 -34.64
N TRP A 107 -17.48 7.22 -34.43
CA TRP A 107 -18.35 8.38 -34.67
C TRP A 107 -18.94 8.44 -36.10
N LEU A 108 -18.13 8.12 -37.12
CA LEU A 108 -18.61 8.04 -38.50
C LEU A 108 -19.61 6.89 -38.68
N LEU A 109 -19.31 5.72 -38.11
CA LEU A 109 -20.19 4.56 -38.16
C LEU A 109 -21.52 4.84 -37.45
N ASP A 110 -21.49 5.47 -36.27
CA ASP A 110 -22.68 5.92 -35.54
C ASP A 110 -23.55 6.87 -36.38
N MET A 111 -22.94 7.85 -37.08
CA MET A 111 -23.68 8.74 -37.98
C MET A 111 -24.36 7.99 -39.13
N VAL A 112 -23.68 7.01 -39.73
CA VAL A 112 -24.22 6.21 -40.84
C VAL A 112 -25.35 5.31 -40.34
N LEU A 113 -25.15 4.63 -39.21
CA LEU A 113 -26.18 3.80 -38.58
C LEU A 113 -27.40 4.62 -38.20
N PHE A 114 -27.22 5.81 -37.61
CA PHE A 114 -28.31 6.70 -37.24
C PHE A 114 -29.16 7.09 -38.46
N LYS A 115 -28.53 7.50 -39.56
CA LYS A 115 -29.24 7.81 -40.82
C LYS A 115 -29.92 6.58 -41.40
N GLY A 116 -29.28 5.42 -41.37
CA GLY A 116 -29.85 4.16 -41.84
C GLY A 116 -31.11 3.76 -41.06
N VAL A 117 -31.07 3.89 -39.73
CA VAL A 117 -32.24 3.65 -38.87
C VAL A 117 -33.33 4.69 -39.13
N GLN A 118 -33.02 5.98 -39.26
CA GLN A 118 -34.02 7.00 -39.58
C GLN A 118 -34.74 6.72 -40.92
N LEU A 119 -33.98 6.31 -41.95
CA LEU A 119 -34.54 5.94 -43.26
C LEU A 119 -35.45 4.70 -43.16
N LEU A 120 -35.06 3.68 -42.40
CA LEU A 120 -35.84 2.44 -42.24
C LEU A 120 -37.07 2.62 -41.35
N THR A 121 -36.99 3.47 -40.32
CA THR A 121 -38.08 3.69 -39.36
C THR A 121 -39.05 4.79 -39.80
N GLY A 122 -38.77 5.50 -40.90
CA GLY A 122 -39.61 6.56 -41.44
C GLY A 122 -39.76 7.79 -40.54
N GLN A 123 -38.99 7.88 -39.45
CA GLN A 123 -39.00 9.00 -38.49
C GLN A 123 -37.92 10.04 -38.84
N GLY A 124 -37.96 10.58 -40.06
CA GLY A 124 -37.03 11.63 -40.51
C GLY A 124 -37.76 12.85 -41.04
N GLY A 125 -38.06 13.80 -40.15
CA GLY A 125 -38.16 15.23 -40.44
C GLY A 125 -36.95 15.93 -39.83
#